data_AF-A0A0R0ARB7-F1
#
_entry.id   AF-A0A0R0ARB7-F1
#
_cell.length_a   1.000
_cell.length_b   1.000
_cell.length_c   1.000
_cell.angle_alpha   90.00
_cell.angle_beta   90.00
_cell.angle_gamma   90.00
#
_symmetry.space_group_name_H-M   'P 1'
#
loop_
_entity.id
_entity.type
_entity.pdbx_description
1 polymer ?
#
loop_
_entity_poly.entity_id
_entity_poly.type
_entity_poly.pdbx_seq_one_letter_code
_entity_poly.pdbx_strand_id
1 'polypeptide(L)'
;MHHLILLAALLCPALAAAASCSLPATLDQRQFTNLSDPLYAPDNPNAGRMVQVSFAGSQYVLDILGTDLRIGGSYRYQRLAPHIAELQMTEAHPAGPAHYTLLLTCLSDRQGRFIYTQHDGPIAPRQRQNSGHWTLQP
;
A
#
# COMPACT_ATOMS: atom_id res chain seq x y z
N MET A 1 27.95 -15.62 46.54
CA MET A 1 26.73 -14.86 46.19
C MET A 1 26.89 -13.93 44.98
N HIS A 2 27.96 -14.01 44.19
CA HIS A 2 28.17 -13.13 43.01
C HIS A 2 27.99 -13.85 41.65
N HIS A 3 27.96 -15.19 41.63
CA HIS A 3 27.85 -15.97 40.39
C HIS A 3 26.42 -16.23 39.91
N LEU A 4 25.40 -16.05 40.75
CA LEU A 4 23.99 -16.26 40.36
C LEU A 4 23.38 -15.06 39.60
N ILE A 5 23.97 -13.86 39.69
CA ILE A 5 23.43 -12.66 39.03
C ILE A 5 23.83 -12.61 37.55
N LEU A 6 24.96 -13.22 37.17
CA LEU A 6 25.46 -13.21 35.78
C LEU A 6 24.67 -14.13 34.83
N LEU A 7 24.01 -15.17 35.33
CA LEU A 7 23.17 -16.03 34.46
C LEU A 7 21.82 -15.41 34.11
N ALA A 8 21.33 -14.41 34.86
CA ALA A 8 20.07 -13.74 34.55
C ALA A 8 20.17 -12.79 33.35
N ALA A 9 21.37 -12.26 33.05
CA ALA A 9 21.58 -11.33 31.94
C ALA A 9 21.71 -12.04 30.56
N LEU A 10 21.95 -13.35 30.54
CA LEU A 10 22.15 -14.13 29.32
C LEU A 10 20.87 -14.80 28.77
N LEU A 11 19.73 -14.65 29.47
CA LEU A 11 18.42 -15.19 29.06
C LEU A 11 17.59 -14.22 28.21
N CYS A 12 18.12 -13.05 27.86
CA CYS A 12 17.44 -12.07 27.02
C CYS A 12 17.77 -12.06 25.51
N PRO A 13 18.22 -13.13 24.81
CA PRO A 13 18.31 -13.10 23.35
C PRO A 13 17.08 -13.76 22.71
N ALA A 14 15.86 -13.19 22.82
CA ALA A 14 14.73 -13.75 22.05
C ALA A 14 13.47 -12.88 21.88
N LEU A 15 13.30 -11.75 22.56
CA LEU A 15 12.12 -10.90 22.36
C LEU A 15 12.36 -9.82 21.29
N ALA A 16 13.09 -10.17 20.24
CA ALA A 16 12.84 -9.53 18.96
C ALA A 16 11.55 -10.16 18.40
N ALA A 17 10.40 -9.81 18.98
CA ALA A 17 9.13 -10.00 18.29
C ALA A 17 9.27 -9.20 16.99
N ALA A 18 9.51 -9.89 15.87
CA ALA A 18 9.31 -9.29 14.56
C ALA A 18 7.93 -8.65 14.64
N ALA A 19 7.85 -7.32 14.49
CA ALA A 19 6.59 -6.59 14.65
C ALA A 19 5.56 -7.26 13.73
N SER A 20 4.65 -8.04 14.31
CA SER A 20 3.66 -8.81 13.56
C SER A 20 2.51 -7.88 13.26
N CYS A 21 2.65 -7.10 12.20
CA CYS A 21 1.55 -6.30 11.68
C CYS A 21 0.55 -7.19 10.92
N SER A 22 -0.70 -6.74 10.88
CA SER A 22 -1.76 -7.41 10.14
C SER A 22 -2.52 -6.42 9.29
N LEU A 23 -2.62 -6.72 8.00
CA LEU A 23 -3.51 -6.03 7.09
C LEU A 23 -4.97 -6.40 7.40
N PRO A 24 -5.92 -5.47 7.24
CA PRO A 24 -7.32 -5.72 7.56
C PRO A 24 -7.90 -6.82 6.66
N ALA A 25 -8.98 -7.46 7.10
CA ALA A 25 -9.67 -8.45 6.28
C ALA A 25 -10.44 -7.83 5.10
N THR A 26 -10.80 -6.54 5.20
CA THR A 26 -11.49 -5.77 4.18
C THR A 26 -10.98 -4.32 4.17
N LEU A 27 -11.10 -3.67 3.01
CA LEU A 27 -10.86 -2.24 2.85
C LEU A 27 -12.14 -1.39 2.88
N ASP A 28 -13.33 -2.01 2.96
CA ASP A 28 -14.58 -1.28 2.96
C ASP A 28 -14.64 -0.25 4.10
N GLN A 29 -15.15 0.94 3.77
CA GLN A 29 -15.25 2.12 4.63
C GLN A 29 -13.90 2.64 5.16
N ARG A 30 -12.77 2.30 4.52
CA ARG A 30 -11.44 2.76 4.93
C ARG A 30 -10.84 3.71 3.92
N GLN A 31 -9.83 4.43 4.39
CA GLN A 31 -9.09 5.37 3.57
C GLN A 31 -7.59 5.06 3.56
N PHE A 32 -7.03 5.00 2.35
CA PHE A 32 -5.60 4.85 2.11
C PHE A 32 -5.01 6.17 1.65
N THR A 33 -3.90 6.59 2.24
CA THR A 33 -3.06 7.64 1.65
C THR A 33 -1.79 7.02 1.13
N ASN A 34 -1.57 7.10 -0.19
CA ASN A 34 -0.43 6.54 -0.87
C ASN A 34 0.53 7.67 -1.28
N LEU A 35 1.81 7.52 -0.96
CA LEU A 35 2.89 8.35 -1.47
C LEU A 35 3.75 7.50 -2.40
N SER A 36 3.77 7.86 -3.69
CA SER A 36 4.61 7.20 -4.68
C SER A 36 6.08 7.53 -4.47
N ASP A 37 6.93 6.51 -4.49
CA ASP A 37 8.38 6.70 -4.36
C ASP A 37 8.89 7.57 -5.53
N PRO A 38 9.72 8.59 -5.25
CA PRO A 38 10.13 9.55 -6.27
C PRO A 38 11.21 9.03 -7.23
N LEU A 39 11.91 7.95 -6.89
CA LEU A 39 13.14 7.52 -7.59
C LEU A 39 13.07 6.09 -8.15
N TYR A 40 11.90 5.44 -8.12
CA TYR A 40 11.79 4.05 -8.57
C TYR A 40 12.06 3.91 -10.08
N ALA A 41 11.51 4.81 -10.89
CA ALA A 41 11.71 4.85 -12.34
C ALA A 41 11.69 6.32 -12.82
N PRO A 42 12.67 6.78 -13.65
CA PRO A 42 12.76 8.18 -14.08
C PRO A 42 11.57 8.68 -14.92
N ASP A 43 10.86 7.77 -15.59
CA ASP A 43 9.72 8.05 -16.47
C ASP A 43 8.36 7.92 -15.76
N ASN A 44 8.35 7.69 -14.45
CA ASN A 44 7.11 7.58 -13.69
C ASN A 44 6.43 8.95 -13.52
N PRO A 45 5.28 9.21 -14.17
CA PRO A 45 4.60 10.50 -14.06
C PRO A 45 3.98 10.73 -12.66
N ASN A 46 3.92 9.69 -11.83
CA ASN A 46 3.37 9.75 -10.48
C ASN A 46 4.44 9.87 -9.40
N ALA A 47 5.72 10.02 -9.75
CA ALA A 47 6.82 10.17 -8.79
C ALA A 47 6.53 11.28 -7.76
N GLY A 48 6.62 10.96 -6.47
CA GLY A 48 6.36 11.91 -5.38
C GLY A 48 4.91 12.36 -5.23
N ARG A 49 3.97 11.88 -6.07
CA ARG A 49 2.55 12.22 -5.93
C ARG A 49 1.95 11.50 -4.74
N MET A 50 1.12 12.24 -4.01
CA MET A 50 0.30 11.72 -2.93
C MET A 50 -1.15 11.63 -3.40
N VAL A 51 -1.78 10.49 -3.15
CA VAL A 51 -3.19 10.25 -3.47
C VAL A 51 -3.89 9.69 -2.24
N GLN A 52 -5.16 10.06 -2.08
CA GLN A 52 -6.04 9.52 -1.06
C GLN A 52 -7.10 8.66 -1.73
N VAL A 53 -7.25 7.41 -1.29
CA VAL A 53 -8.16 6.43 -1.85
C VAL A 53 -9.19 6.07 -0.78
N SER A 54 -10.45 6.37 -1.05
CA SER A 54 -11.58 6.04 -0.17
C SER A 54 -12.32 4.83 -0.75
N PHE A 55 -12.48 3.78 0.04
CA PHE A 55 -13.07 2.51 -0.39
C PHE A 55 -14.49 2.34 0.13
N ALA A 56 -15.40 1.88 -0.72
CA ALA A 56 -16.78 1.57 -0.36
C ALA A 56 -17.31 0.39 -1.18
N GLY A 57 -17.63 -0.72 -0.52
CA GLY A 57 -18.07 -1.96 -1.17
C GLY A 57 -17.03 -2.50 -2.14
N SER A 58 -17.33 -2.50 -3.44
CA SER A 58 -16.41 -2.90 -4.52
C SER A 58 -15.88 -1.71 -5.33
N GLN A 59 -16.11 -0.49 -4.85
CA GLN A 59 -15.77 0.76 -5.54
C GLN A 59 -14.75 1.54 -4.71
N TYR A 60 -13.98 2.39 -5.38
CA TYR A 60 -13.12 3.36 -4.74
C TYR A 60 -13.25 4.72 -5.42
N VAL A 61 -12.84 5.74 -4.67
CA VAL A 61 -12.56 7.05 -5.23
C VAL A 61 -11.17 7.49 -4.80
N LEU A 62 -10.39 7.93 -5.78
CA LEU A 62 -9.03 8.43 -5.63
C LEU A 62 -9.04 9.94 -5.83
N ASP A 63 -8.56 10.67 -4.83
CA ASP A 63 -8.30 12.10 -4.87
C ASP A 63 -6.79 12.33 -4.98
N ILE A 64 -6.37 13.11 -5.97
CA ILE A 64 -4.97 13.52 -6.09
C ILE A 64 -4.77 14.74 -5.20
N LEU A 65 -4.06 14.55 -4.09
CA LEU A 65 -3.91 15.58 -3.08
C LEU A 65 -3.15 16.79 -3.63
N GLY A 66 -3.65 17.99 -3.29
CA GLY A 66 -3.15 19.26 -3.83
C GLY A 66 -3.72 19.63 -5.21
N THR A 67 -4.72 18.91 -5.70
CA THR A 67 -5.44 19.21 -6.95
C THR A 67 -6.95 18.96 -6.79
N ASP A 68 -7.76 19.43 -7.73
CA ASP A 68 -9.20 19.12 -7.79
C ASP A 68 -9.50 17.82 -8.57
N LEU A 69 -8.46 17.03 -8.89
CA LEU A 69 -8.61 15.82 -9.69
C LEU A 69 -9.08 14.64 -8.82
N ARG A 70 -10.20 14.07 -9.25
CA ARG A 70 -10.87 12.92 -8.61
C ARG A 70 -11.16 11.86 -9.66
N ILE A 71 -10.78 10.62 -9.37
CA ILE A 71 -10.91 9.49 -10.29
C ILE A 71 -11.57 8.33 -9.54
N GLY A 72 -12.59 7.73 -10.14
CA GLY A 72 -13.28 6.58 -9.58
C GLY A 72 -12.85 5.27 -10.23
N GLY A 73 -13.22 4.16 -9.61
CA GLY A 73 -13.04 2.84 -10.18
C GLY A 73 -13.55 1.73 -9.29
N SER A 74 -13.35 0.50 -9.74
CA SER A 74 -13.67 -0.70 -8.96
C SER A 74 -12.40 -1.37 -8.45
N TYR A 75 -12.51 -2.08 -7.33
CA TYR A 75 -11.40 -2.84 -6.78
C TYR A 75 -11.82 -4.23 -6.29
N ARG A 76 -10.84 -5.13 -6.23
CA ARG A 76 -10.90 -6.39 -5.48
C ARG A 76 -9.71 -6.45 -4.54
N TYR A 77 -9.98 -6.70 -3.27
CA TYR A 77 -8.97 -6.87 -2.24
C TYR A 77 -8.85 -8.34 -1.84
N GLN A 78 -7.63 -8.85 -1.75
CA GLN A 78 -7.35 -10.19 -1.24
C GLN A 78 -6.16 -10.16 -0.31
N ARG A 79 -6.38 -10.51 0.96
CA ARG A 79 -5.28 -10.76 1.90
C ARG A 79 -4.68 -12.14 1.60
N LEU A 80 -3.40 -12.15 1.23
CA LEU A 80 -2.64 -13.36 0.86
C LEU A 80 -1.95 -14.00 2.07
N ALA A 81 -1.51 -13.17 3.00
CA ALA A 81 -0.95 -13.53 4.30
C ALA A 81 -1.29 -12.41 5.30
N PRO A 82 -1.10 -12.59 6.63
CA PRO A 82 -1.40 -11.51 7.59
C PRO A 82 -0.77 -10.17 7.22
N HIS A 83 0.46 -10.19 6.69
CA HIS A 83 1.24 -9.00 6.35
C HIS A 83 1.33 -8.69 4.85
N ILE A 84 0.59 -9.42 4.00
CA ILE A 84 0.61 -9.26 2.54
C ILE A 84 -0.82 -9.28 1.97
N ALA A 85 -1.15 -8.31 1.13
CA ALA A 85 -2.41 -8.30 0.39
C ALA A 85 -2.22 -7.76 -1.03
N GLU A 86 -3.12 -8.16 -1.91
CA GLU A 86 -3.21 -7.63 -3.27
C GLU A 86 -4.49 -6.81 -3.43
N LEU A 87 -4.40 -5.65 -4.07
CA LEU A 87 -5.52 -4.91 -4.61
C LEU A 87 -5.44 -4.96 -6.12
N GLN A 88 -6.48 -5.48 -6.75
CA GLN A 88 -6.67 -5.39 -8.19
C GLN A 88 -7.61 -4.22 -8.46
N MET A 89 -7.19 -3.30 -9.31
CA MET A 89 -7.84 -2.01 -9.51
C MET A 89 -8.19 -1.84 -11.00
N THR A 90 -9.38 -1.34 -11.26
CA THR A 90 -9.80 -0.84 -12.58
C THR A 90 -10.23 0.60 -12.43
N GLU A 91 -9.43 1.51 -12.98
CA GLU A 91 -9.64 2.95 -12.90
C GLU A 91 -10.39 3.47 -14.13
N ALA A 92 -11.42 4.27 -13.90
CA ALA A 92 -12.19 4.93 -14.95
C ALA A 92 -11.53 6.26 -15.37
N HIS A 93 -10.32 6.18 -15.93
CA HIS A 93 -9.60 7.35 -16.40
C HIS A 93 -10.27 7.95 -17.65
N PRO A 94 -10.35 9.30 -17.82
CA PRO A 94 -11.09 9.94 -18.91
C PRO A 94 -10.66 9.52 -20.32
N ALA A 95 -9.37 9.20 -20.51
CA ALA A 95 -8.80 8.75 -21.78
C ALA A 95 -9.01 7.24 -22.07
N GLY A 96 -9.66 6.50 -21.16
CA GLY A 96 -9.85 5.05 -21.24
C GLY A 96 -9.48 4.36 -19.91
N PRO A 97 -9.94 3.12 -19.67
CA PRO A 97 -9.67 2.44 -18.41
C PRO A 97 -8.18 2.11 -18.26
N ALA A 98 -7.73 2.06 -17.00
CA ALA A 98 -6.42 1.51 -16.64
C ALA A 98 -6.57 0.35 -15.66
N HIS A 99 -5.84 -0.74 -15.91
CA HIS A 99 -5.82 -1.92 -15.05
C HIS A 99 -4.48 -2.04 -14.33
N TYR A 100 -4.51 -2.08 -13.00
CA TYR A 100 -3.29 -2.16 -12.19
C TYR A 100 -3.48 -2.92 -10.89
N THR A 101 -2.36 -3.33 -10.30
CA THR A 101 -2.29 -4.00 -9.01
C THR A 101 -1.48 -3.21 -8.00
N LEU A 102 -1.87 -3.29 -6.73
CA LEU A 102 -1.05 -2.91 -5.59
C LEU A 102 -0.77 -4.16 -4.75
N LEU A 103 0.48 -4.57 -4.67
CA LEU A 103 0.94 -5.56 -3.69
C LEU A 103 1.35 -4.82 -2.42
N LEU A 104 0.60 -5.00 -1.34
CA LEU A 104 0.83 -4.36 -0.05
C LEU A 104 1.67 -5.23 0.86
N THR A 105 2.60 -4.60 1.57
CA THR A 105 3.24 -5.15 2.78
C THR A 105 3.05 -4.17 3.92
N CYS A 106 2.88 -4.66 5.16
CA CYS A 106 2.74 -3.80 6.33
C CYS A 106 4.06 -3.65 7.11
N LEU A 107 4.21 -2.49 7.74
CA LEU A 107 5.20 -2.20 8.79
C LEU A 107 4.51 -2.07 10.16
N SER A 108 3.28 -1.57 10.17
CA SER A 108 2.33 -1.64 11.28
C SER A 108 0.93 -1.88 10.73
N ASP A 109 -0.06 -2.07 11.59
CA ASP A 109 -1.46 -2.24 11.17
C ASP A 109 -2.04 -1.04 10.39
N ARG A 110 -1.34 0.11 10.42
CA ARG A 110 -1.79 1.36 9.77
C ARG A 110 -0.83 1.93 8.74
N GLN A 111 0.30 1.28 8.47
CA GLN A 111 1.22 1.77 7.44
C GLN A 111 2.10 0.66 6.88
N GLY A 112 2.63 0.90 5.69
CA GLY A 112 3.55 -0.03 5.06
C GLY A 112 4.04 0.44 3.70
N ARG A 113 4.39 -0.53 2.85
CA ARG A 113 4.85 -0.29 1.49
C ARG A 113 3.91 -0.95 0.48
N PHE A 114 3.91 -0.44 -0.74
CA PHE A 114 3.28 -1.09 -1.87
C PHE A 114 4.22 -1.21 -3.06
N ILE A 115 3.98 -2.22 -3.89
CA ILE A 115 4.46 -2.27 -5.27
C ILE A 115 3.24 -2.07 -6.18
N TYR A 116 3.31 -1.07 -7.04
CA TYR A 116 2.32 -0.77 -8.06
C TYR A 116 2.74 -1.39 -9.38
N THR A 117 1.86 -2.13 -10.04
CA THR A 117 2.10 -2.65 -11.40
C THR A 117 0.90 -2.33 -12.28
N GLN A 118 1.12 -1.50 -13.30
CA GLN A 118 0.13 -1.24 -14.35
C GLN A 118 0.27 -2.28 -15.45
N HIS A 119 -0.81 -3.01 -15.72
CA HIS A 119 -0.88 -4.03 -16.76
C HIS A 119 -1.26 -3.44 -18.12
N ASP A 120 -2.09 -2.40 -18.09
CA ASP A 120 -2.40 -1.54 -19.23
C ASP A 120 -2.94 -0.17 -18.76
N GLY A 121 -3.03 0.76 -19.70
CA GLY A 121 -3.69 2.04 -19.50
C GLY A 121 -3.67 2.89 -20.77
N PRO A 122 -4.39 4.03 -20.78
CA PRO A 122 -4.49 4.89 -21.95
C PRO A 122 -3.29 5.83 -22.12
N ILE A 123 -2.48 6.03 -21.08
CA ILE A 123 -1.32 6.93 -21.08
C ILE A 123 -0.03 6.11 -21.21
N ALA A 124 0.85 6.51 -22.11
CA ALA A 124 2.16 5.88 -22.26
C ALA A 124 3.11 6.21 -21.08
N PRO A 125 3.99 5.27 -20.66
CA PRO A 125 4.01 3.87 -21.08
C PRO A 125 2.78 3.12 -20.56
N ARG A 126 2.20 2.25 -21.41
CA ARG A 126 0.97 1.51 -21.08
C ARG A 126 1.18 0.52 -19.94
N GLN A 127 2.40 0.05 -19.75
CA GLN A 127 2.83 -0.81 -18.65
C GLN A 127 3.94 -0.12 -17.89
N ARG A 128 3.87 -0.16 -16.57
CA ARG A 128 4.88 0.43 -15.70
C ARG A 128 4.81 -0.17 -14.31
N GLN A 129 5.93 -0.10 -13.60
CA GLN A 129 6.02 -0.51 -12.22
C GLN A 129 6.50 0.66 -11.36
N ASN A 130 5.99 0.76 -10.15
CA ASN A 130 6.43 1.73 -9.16
C ASN A 130 6.38 1.12 -7.75
N SER A 131 6.93 1.80 -6.77
CA SER A 131 6.71 1.50 -5.35
C SER A 131 6.28 2.74 -4.59
N GLY A 132 5.90 2.56 -3.33
CA GLY A 132 5.59 3.67 -2.45
C GLY A 132 5.25 3.22 -1.05
N HIS A 133 4.74 4.19 -0.29
CA HIS A 133 4.29 4.03 1.08
C HIS A 133 2.80 4.24 1.17
N TRP A 134 2.13 3.48 2.04
CA TRP A 134 0.72 3.69 2.34
C TRP A 134 0.52 3.91 3.84
N THR A 135 -0.50 4.69 4.16
CA THR A 135 -1.08 4.79 5.51
C THR A 135 -2.57 4.50 5.43
N LEU A 136 -3.12 3.93 6.50
CA LEU A 136 -4.50 3.45 6.56
C LEU A 136 -5.24 4.11 7.73
N GLN A 137 -6.36 4.73 7.40
CA GLN A 137 -7.29 5.32 8.34
C GLN A 137 -8.59 4.51 8.39
N PRO A 138 -9.14 4.26 9.61
CA PRO A 138 -10.44 3.60 9.78
C PRO A 138 -11.59 4.37 9.14
#